data_AF-A0A8H4AHE4-F1
#
_entry.id   AF-A0A8H4AHE4-F1
#
_cell.length_a   1.000
_cell.length_b   1.000
_cell.length_c   1.000
_cell.angle_alpha   90.00
_cell.angle_beta   90.00
_cell.angle_gamma   90.00
#
_symmetry.space_group_name_H-M   'P 1'
#
loop_
_entity.id
_entity.type
_entity.pdbx_description
1 polymer ?
#
loop_
_entity_poly.entity_id
_entity_poly.type
_entity_poly.pdbx_seq_one_letter_code
_entity_poly.pdbx_strand_id
1 'polypeptide(L)'
;MHSKSHTDLRAYLGSLQELETQNKIDWYWSDFTILKSTDEATYKDCVRFWRKVLVETSNRGLLGEDVICLETKETLEDNFQNKGYSPLSLPCVIQEMYINNEIMPANEFISTQNQSWTSWIVSKFIVNPIYWRLQKLISSGNYYSAKWVKMDTLKEAAIRVLQYQEKHGINGITDNLYTLSSFKAEFATVAMPNVTLSDFDIKILIIYLESERKVLITGSLHEDHNNKDMIIKFKAKNLNANTKFEITSIDRGIIYIRETCDKLHQQIHDIEERIKEISTKIHNYILRKQNVMAKHCLRQKMHLEKVLSKRVGSLETVERILLKIQGAASDAEVMINNFSFFIIKKK
;
A
#
# COMPACT_ATOMS: atom_id res chain seq x y z
N MET A 1 8.50 -12.88 -15.73
CA MET A 1 7.15 -12.44 -15.32
C MET A 1 6.30 -11.93 -16.48
N HIS A 2 6.84 -11.20 -17.48
CA HIS A 2 6.05 -10.65 -18.61
C HIS A 2 5.27 -11.67 -19.47
N SER A 3 5.80 -12.87 -19.73
CA SER A 3 5.08 -13.86 -20.57
C SER A 3 3.79 -14.38 -19.92
N LYS A 4 3.73 -14.45 -18.58
CA LYS A 4 2.55 -14.91 -17.84
C LYS A 4 1.46 -13.85 -17.81
N SER A 5 1.81 -12.57 -17.57
CA SER A 5 0.83 -11.47 -17.56
C SER A 5 0.16 -11.26 -18.92
N HIS A 6 0.90 -11.38 -20.04
CA HIS A 6 0.30 -11.31 -21.38
C HIS A 6 -0.66 -12.47 -21.67
N THR A 7 -0.34 -13.68 -21.19
CA THR A 7 -1.21 -14.85 -21.36
C THR A 7 -2.51 -14.67 -20.56
N ASP A 8 -2.40 -14.22 -19.31
CA ASP A 8 -3.53 -13.96 -18.42
C ASP A 8 -4.40 -12.79 -18.92
N LEU A 9 -3.79 -11.77 -19.52
CA LEU A 9 -4.50 -10.65 -20.13
C LEU A 9 -5.29 -11.08 -21.38
N ARG A 10 -4.71 -11.92 -22.26
CA ARG A 10 -5.45 -12.49 -23.40
C ARG A 10 -6.59 -13.40 -22.94
N ALA A 11 -6.36 -14.21 -21.90
CA ALA A 11 -7.41 -15.05 -21.31
C ALA A 11 -8.55 -14.19 -20.74
N TYR A 12 -8.24 -13.08 -20.07
CA TYR A 12 -9.24 -12.12 -19.60
C TYR A 12 -10.03 -11.52 -20.77
N LEU A 13 -9.37 -11.00 -21.80
CA LEU A 13 -10.07 -10.45 -22.97
C LEU A 13 -10.96 -11.49 -23.65
N GLY A 14 -10.49 -12.72 -23.78
CA GLY A 14 -11.27 -13.84 -24.32
C GLY A 14 -12.48 -14.24 -23.47
N SER A 15 -12.56 -13.81 -22.21
CA SER A 15 -13.70 -14.05 -21.32
C SER A 15 -14.81 -12.99 -21.42
N LEU A 16 -14.57 -11.89 -22.13
CA LEU A 16 -15.53 -10.78 -22.26
C LEU A 16 -16.58 -11.10 -23.33
N GLN A 17 -17.85 -11.17 -22.93
CA GLN A 17 -18.99 -11.38 -23.83
C GLN A 17 -19.12 -10.25 -24.86
N GLU A 18 -18.66 -9.04 -24.50
CA GLU A 18 -18.63 -7.89 -25.37
C GLU A 18 -17.74 -8.10 -26.62
N LEU A 19 -16.82 -9.07 -26.59
CA LEU A 19 -15.87 -9.41 -27.67
C LEU A 19 -16.23 -10.69 -28.43
N GLU A 20 -17.47 -11.17 -28.33
CA GLU A 20 -17.90 -12.42 -29.01
C GLU A 20 -17.86 -12.37 -30.54
N THR A 21 -18.00 -11.18 -31.16
CA THR A 21 -18.03 -11.04 -32.62
C THR A 21 -16.89 -10.17 -33.14
N GLN A 22 -16.32 -10.56 -34.29
CA GLN A 22 -15.23 -9.82 -34.93
C GLN A 22 -15.61 -8.37 -35.21
N ASN A 23 -16.86 -8.09 -35.63
CA ASN A 23 -17.33 -6.74 -35.90
C ASN A 23 -17.27 -5.83 -34.65
N LYS A 24 -17.58 -6.36 -33.45
CA LYS A 24 -17.47 -5.58 -32.21
C LYS A 24 -16.02 -5.33 -31.83
N ILE A 25 -15.16 -6.34 -32.02
CA ILE A 25 -13.72 -6.19 -31.79
C ILE A 25 -13.14 -5.11 -32.70
N ASP A 26 -13.45 -5.15 -34.00
CA ASP A 26 -12.96 -4.16 -34.96
C ASP A 26 -13.44 -2.74 -34.57
N TRP A 27 -14.68 -2.62 -34.08
CA TRP A 27 -15.23 -1.37 -33.58
C TRP A 27 -14.48 -0.82 -32.37
N TYR A 28 -14.27 -1.62 -31.33
CA TYR A 28 -13.56 -1.18 -30.13
C TYR A 28 -12.09 -0.85 -30.37
N TRP A 29 -11.44 -1.49 -31.36
CA TRP A 29 -10.04 -1.23 -31.71
C TRP A 29 -9.86 -0.08 -32.72
N SER A 30 -10.93 0.33 -33.40
CA SER A 30 -10.91 1.47 -34.33
C SER A 30 -10.84 2.83 -33.63
N ASP A 31 -10.58 3.90 -34.40
CA ASP A 31 -10.70 5.26 -33.90
C ASP A 31 -12.17 5.69 -33.80
N PHE A 32 -12.75 5.53 -32.62
CA PHE A 32 -14.14 5.87 -32.36
C PHE A 32 -14.33 7.33 -31.90
N THR A 33 -13.30 8.17 -31.92
CA THR A 33 -13.40 9.57 -31.44
C THR A 33 -14.40 10.40 -32.25
N ILE A 34 -14.54 10.11 -33.55
CA ILE A 34 -15.51 10.77 -34.44
C ILE A 34 -16.96 10.56 -33.99
N LEU A 35 -17.24 9.45 -33.28
CA LEU A 35 -18.58 9.15 -32.77
C LEU A 35 -19.04 10.15 -31.70
N LYS A 36 -18.12 10.87 -31.05
CA LYS A 36 -18.48 11.85 -30.03
C LYS A 36 -19.45 12.91 -30.54
N SER A 37 -19.38 13.27 -31.82
CA SER A 37 -20.30 14.24 -32.46
C SER A 37 -21.39 13.59 -33.31
N THR A 38 -21.19 12.37 -33.82
CA THR A 38 -22.11 11.72 -34.76
C THR A 38 -23.05 10.72 -34.09
N ASP A 39 -22.61 10.03 -33.04
CA ASP A 39 -23.38 9.06 -32.25
C ASP A 39 -22.84 8.97 -30.82
N GLU A 40 -23.32 9.88 -29.98
CA GLU A 40 -22.87 10.02 -28.59
C GLU A 40 -23.15 8.75 -27.75
N ALA A 41 -24.21 8.02 -28.06
CA ALA A 41 -24.58 6.81 -27.31
C ALA A 41 -23.53 5.71 -27.54
N THR A 42 -23.21 5.44 -28.80
CA THR A 42 -22.19 4.44 -29.16
C THR A 42 -20.81 4.85 -28.66
N TYR A 43 -20.46 6.14 -28.74
CA TYR A 43 -19.23 6.66 -28.15
C TYR A 43 -19.12 6.36 -26.65
N LYS A 44 -20.19 6.65 -25.88
CA LYS A 44 -20.23 6.39 -24.44
C LYS A 44 -20.10 4.90 -24.11
N ASP A 45 -20.63 4.01 -24.94
CA ASP A 45 -20.51 2.57 -24.77
C ASP A 45 -19.08 2.08 -25.04
N CYS A 46 -18.41 2.59 -26.08
CA CYS A 46 -16.99 2.32 -26.34
C CYS A 46 -16.09 2.81 -25.19
N VAL A 47 -16.32 4.03 -24.70
CA VAL A 47 -15.59 4.57 -23.55
C VAL A 47 -15.82 3.71 -22.30
N ARG A 48 -17.07 3.30 -22.04
CA ARG A 48 -17.41 2.45 -20.90
C ARG A 48 -16.72 1.10 -20.97
N PHE A 49 -16.71 0.48 -22.15
CA PHE A 49 -16.04 -0.79 -22.39
C PHE A 49 -14.54 -0.69 -22.06
N TRP A 50 -13.82 0.26 -22.67
CA TRP A 50 -12.39 0.39 -22.46
C TRP A 50 -12.02 0.81 -21.05
N ARG A 51 -12.81 1.69 -20.42
CA ARG A 51 -12.66 2.04 -19.01
C ARG A 51 -12.74 0.78 -18.12
N LYS A 52 -13.75 -0.07 -18.34
CA LYS A 52 -13.90 -1.33 -17.60
C LYS A 52 -12.68 -2.22 -17.81
N VAL A 53 -12.26 -2.41 -19.05
CA VAL A 53 -11.08 -3.23 -19.40
C VAL A 53 -9.81 -2.71 -18.71
N LEU A 54 -9.52 -1.42 -18.80
CA LEU A 54 -8.33 -0.81 -18.19
C LEU A 54 -8.33 -0.95 -16.67
N VAL A 55 -9.47 -0.67 -16.03
CA VAL A 55 -9.59 -0.76 -14.57
C VAL A 55 -9.46 -2.21 -14.11
N GLU A 56 -10.17 -3.16 -14.71
CA GLU A 56 -10.14 -4.57 -14.31
C GLU A 56 -8.78 -5.23 -14.54
N THR A 57 -8.14 -4.96 -15.68
CA THR A 57 -6.82 -5.52 -15.99
C THR A 57 -5.74 -4.95 -15.08
N SER A 58 -5.77 -3.64 -14.82
CA SER A 58 -4.89 -3.02 -13.82
C SER A 58 -5.16 -3.55 -12.41
N ASN A 59 -6.43 -3.72 -12.01
CA ASN A 59 -6.79 -4.27 -10.68
C ASN A 59 -6.33 -5.71 -10.47
N ARG A 60 -6.04 -6.45 -11.55
CA ARG A 60 -5.49 -7.81 -11.53
C ARG A 60 -3.96 -7.83 -11.61
N GLY A 61 -3.31 -6.67 -11.67
CA GLY A 61 -1.85 -6.56 -11.84
C GLY A 61 -1.37 -6.97 -13.25
N LEU A 62 -2.24 -6.91 -14.25
CA LEU A 62 -1.91 -7.36 -15.62
C LEU A 62 -1.22 -6.28 -16.46
N LEU A 63 -1.34 -5.00 -16.06
CA LEU A 63 -0.79 -3.85 -16.77
C LEU A 63 0.50 -3.30 -16.14
N GLY A 64 0.95 -3.85 -15.02
CA GLY A 64 2.11 -3.35 -14.28
C GLY A 64 2.09 -3.80 -12.83
N GLU A 65 3.08 -3.33 -12.07
CA GLU A 65 3.19 -3.59 -10.62
C GLU A 65 2.18 -2.77 -9.81
N ASP A 66 1.78 -1.60 -10.32
CA ASP A 66 0.80 -0.73 -9.67
C ASP A 66 -0.63 -1.15 -10.04
N VAL A 67 -1.44 -1.27 -9.00
CA VAL A 67 -2.82 -1.75 -9.00
C VAL A 67 -3.77 -0.60 -8.71
N ILE A 68 -3.37 0.36 -7.84
CA ILE A 68 -4.14 1.59 -7.58
C ILE A 68 -3.87 2.61 -8.70
N CYS A 69 -2.65 2.66 -9.21
CA CYS A 69 -2.26 3.56 -10.28
C CYS A 69 -2.29 2.86 -11.64
N LEU A 70 -2.94 3.48 -12.62
CA LEU A 70 -2.86 3.08 -14.02
C LEU A 70 -1.66 3.76 -14.67
N GLU A 71 -0.74 2.95 -15.20
CA GLU A 71 0.43 3.44 -15.93
C GLU A 71 0.10 3.57 -17.42
N THR A 72 0.15 4.79 -17.96
CA THR A 72 -0.02 5.05 -19.39
C THR A 72 1.36 5.28 -20.02
N LYS A 73 2.11 4.19 -20.20
CA LYS A 73 3.37 4.18 -20.97
C LYS A 73 3.07 4.21 -22.47
N GLU A 74 4.08 4.55 -23.28
CA GLU A 74 4.02 4.51 -24.76
C GLU A 74 3.61 3.15 -25.34
N THR A 75 3.66 2.08 -24.53
CA THR A 75 3.33 0.71 -24.91
C THR A 75 2.03 0.19 -24.28
N LEU A 76 1.21 1.05 -23.67
CA LEU A 76 -0.03 0.60 -23.01
C LEU A 76 -0.96 -0.08 -24.03
N GLU A 77 -1.14 0.56 -25.19
CA GLU A 77 -1.98 0.09 -26.28
C GLU A 77 -1.50 -1.27 -26.81
N ASP A 78 -0.18 -1.52 -26.83
CA ASP A 78 0.40 -2.79 -27.28
C ASP A 78 0.02 -3.98 -26.40
N ASN A 79 -0.28 -3.75 -25.12
CA ASN A 79 -0.77 -4.81 -24.25
C ASN A 79 -2.11 -5.38 -24.75
N PHE A 80 -2.91 -4.56 -25.44
CA PHE A 80 -4.23 -4.91 -25.94
C PHE A 80 -4.21 -5.25 -27.44
N GLN A 81 -3.04 -5.51 -28.04
CA GLN A 81 -2.96 -5.77 -29.47
C GLN A 81 -3.79 -7.01 -29.87
N ASN A 82 -4.64 -6.84 -30.87
CA ASN A 82 -5.42 -7.91 -31.48
C ASN A 82 -5.08 -8.04 -32.97
N LYS A 83 -4.63 -9.22 -33.40
CA LYS A 83 -4.20 -9.51 -34.79
C LYS A 83 -3.24 -8.48 -35.39
N GLY A 84 -2.37 -7.88 -34.58
CA GLY A 84 -1.42 -6.87 -35.03
C GLY A 84 -1.88 -5.41 -34.85
N TYR A 85 -3.14 -5.16 -34.47
CA TYR A 85 -3.69 -3.83 -34.28
C TYR A 85 -3.83 -3.46 -32.81
N SER A 86 -3.34 -2.28 -32.45
CA SER A 86 -3.49 -1.70 -31.11
C SER A 86 -4.71 -0.76 -31.08
N PRO A 87 -5.43 -0.64 -29.95
CA PRO A 87 -6.61 0.22 -29.85
C PRO A 87 -6.25 1.70 -30.01
N LEU A 88 -6.88 2.37 -30.97
CA LEU A 88 -6.51 3.74 -31.36
C LEU A 88 -7.05 4.83 -30.42
N SER A 89 -8.14 4.56 -29.69
CA SER A 89 -8.85 5.57 -28.90
C SER A 89 -8.62 5.47 -27.39
N LEU A 90 -7.67 4.66 -26.88
CA LEU A 90 -7.36 4.65 -25.44
C LEU A 90 -7.04 6.04 -24.88
N PRO A 91 -6.32 6.93 -25.60
CA PRO A 91 -6.08 8.28 -25.11
C PRO A 91 -7.35 9.07 -24.82
N CYS A 92 -8.37 8.88 -25.66
CA CYS A 92 -9.68 9.50 -25.48
C CYS A 92 -10.40 8.95 -24.25
N VAL A 93 -10.27 7.65 -23.97
CA VAL A 93 -10.88 7.00 -22.79
C VAL A 93 -10.28 7.55 -21.50
N ILE A 94 -8.95 7.64 -21.40
CA ILE A 94 -8.26 8.23 -20.24
C ILE A 94 -8.69 9.68 -20.05
N GLN A 95 -8.79 10.44 -21.14
CA GLN A 95 -9.30 11.81 -21.11
C GLN A 95 -10.72 11.89 -20.53
N GLU A 96 -11.64 11.03 -20.96
CA GLU A 96 -13.00 10.96 -20.40
C GLU A 96 -12.97 10.60 -18.91
N MET A 97 -12.16 9.62 -18.50
CA MET A 97 -12.00 9.27 -17.08
C MET A 97 -11.49 10.46 -16.26
N TYR A 98 -10.55 11.25 -16.79
CA TYR A 98 -10.03 12.45 -16.12
C TYR A 98 -11.06 13.58 -16.03
N ILE A 99 -11.84 13.80 -17.10
CA ILE A 99 -12.94 14.80 -17.10
C ILE A 99 -13.99 14.42 -16.04
N ASN A 100 -14.31 13.14 -15.93
CA ASN A 100 -15.29 12.60 -14.99
C ASN A 100 -14.76 12.47 -13.54
N ASN A 101 -13.52 12.89 -13.27
CA ASN A 101 -12.85 12.82 -11.97
C ASN A 101 -12.69 11.38 -11.42
N GLU A 102 -12.64 10.40 -12.32
CA GLU A 102 -12.41 8.99 -11.97
C GLU A 102 -10.92 8.71 -11.75
N ILE A 103 -10.06 9.48 -12.43
CA ILE A 103 -8.61 9.43 -12.31
C ILE A 103 -7.98 10.79 -12.07
N MET A 104 -6.80 10.78 -11.46
CA MET A 104 -6.00 11.98 -11.19
C MET A 104 -4.51 11.71 -11.45
N PRO A 105 -3.75 12.65 -12.04
CA PRO A 105 -2.30 12.50 -12.18
C PRO A 105 -1.65 12.28 -10.81
N ALA A 106 -0.79 11.26 -10.68
CA ALA A 106 -0.23 10.90 -9.37
C ALA A 106 0.65 12.01 -8.78
N ASN A 107 1.35 12.78 -9.62
CA ASN A 107 2.12 13.95 -9.18
C ASN A 107 1.23 15.05 -8.60
N GLU A 108 0.08 15.31 -9.23
CA GLU A 108 -0.92 16.26 -8.73
C GLU A 108 -1.51 15.73 -7.42
N PHE A 109 -1.83 14.44 -7.35
CA PHE A 109 -2.41 13.81 -6.16
C PHE A 109 -1.47 13.94 -4.97
N ILE A 110 -0.21 13.57 -5.18
CA ILE A 110 0.86 13.71 -4.20
C ILE A 110 0.96 15.18 -3.78
N SER A 111 1.07 16.15 -4.70
CA SER A 111 1.19 17.59 -4.37
C SER A 111 0.04 18.18 -3.54
N THR A 112 -1.07 17.47 -3.44
CA THR A 112 -2.28 17.90 -2.74
C THR A 112 -2.29 17.50 -1.26
N GLN A 113 -1.16 17.06 -0.67
CA GLN A 113 -1.03 16.40 0.66
C GLN A 113 -1.67 17.12 1.89
N ASN A 114 -2.32 18.28 1.77
CA ASN A 114 -3.09 18.91 2.86
C ASN A 114 -4.55 19.25 2.51
N GLN A 115 -5.04 18.79 1.36
CA GLN A 115 -6.42 18.99 0.91
C GLN A 115 -7.06 17.62 0.65
N SER A 116 -8.30 17.41 1.10
CA SER A 116 -9.07 16.22 0.70
C SER A 116 -9.27 16.23 -0.81
N TRP A 117 -9.34 15.05 -1.43
CA TRP A 117 -9.64 14.91 -2.87
C TRP A 117 -10.94 15.64 -3.27
N THR A 118 -11.93 15.73 -2.37
CA THR A 118 -13.15 16.51 -2.60
C THR A 118 -12.85 18.00 -2.75
N SER A 119 -11.93 18.53 -1.96
CA SER A 119 -11.44 19.91 -2.07
C SER A 119 -10.66 20.13 -3.36
N TRP A 120 -9.93 19.12 -3.84
CA TRP A 120 -9.29 19.18 -5.17
C TRP A 120 -10.30 19.26 -6.30
N ILE A 121 -11.38 18.45 -6.25
CA ILE A 121 -12.45 18.53 -7.26
C ILE A 121 -13.04 19.92 -7.28
N VAL A 122 -13.37 20.48 -6.10
CA VAL A 122 -13.94 21.83 -6.01
C VAL A 122 -12.96 22.88 -6.54
N SER A 123 -11.66 22.79 -6.23
CA SER A 123 -10.66 23.74 -6.73
C SER A 123 -10.44 23.64 -8.24
N LYS A 124 -10.59 22.45 -8.84
CA LYS A 124 -10.55 22.22 -10.29
C LYS A 124 -11.62 23.02 -11.04
N PHE A 125 -12.81 23.20 -10.47
CA PHE A 125 -13.87 23.98 -11.10
C PHE A 125 -13.76 25.49 -10.88
N ILE A 126 -13.06 25.92 -9.83
CA ILE A 126 -12.98 27.34 -9.44
C ILE A 126 -11.75 28.03 -10.04
N VAL A 127 -10.59 27.37 -10.07
CA VAL A 127 -9.30 28.04 -10.35
C VAL A 127 -8.89 27.92 -11.81
N ASN A 128 -9.20 26.81 -12.48
CA ASN A 128 -8.89 26.58 -13.90
C ASN A 128 -9.80 25.48 -14.48
N PRO A 129 -10.79 25.83 -15.32
CA PRO A 129 -11.64 24.88 -16.00
C PRO A 129 -10.90 23.69 -16.60
N ILE A 130 -11.48 22.50 -16.40
CA ILE A 130 -10.98 21.18 -16.78
C ILE A 130 -10.47 21.17 -18.22
N TYR A 131 -11.18 21.87 -19.11
CA TYR A 131 -10.86 21.99 -20.52
C TYR A 131 -9.46 22.58 -20.80
N TRP A 132 -9.03 23.61 -20.06
CA TRP A 132 -7.72 24.23 -20.29
C TRP A 132 -6.55 23.37 -19.78
N ARG A 133 -6.73 22.70 -18.63
CA ARG A 133 -5.75 21.72 -18.13
C ARG A 133 -5.60 20.53 -19.07
N LEU A 134 -6.73 20.08 -19.60
CA LEU A 134 -6.80 18.99 -20.56
C LEU A 134 -6.16 19.36 -21.90
N GLN A 135 -6.45 20.55 -22.43
CA GLN A 135 -5.82 21.04 -23.64
C GLN A 135 -4.31 21.19 -23.46
N LYS A 136 -3.86 21.63 -22.29
CA LYS A 136 -2.42 21.64 -21.97
C LYS A 136 -1.82 20.24 -21.93
N LEU A 137 -2.47 19.24 -21.35
CA LEU A 137 -2.01 17.84 -21.33
C LEU A 137 -1.89 17.24 -22.74
N ILE A 138 -2.92 17.41 -23.56
CA ILE A 138 -2.97 16.91 -24.94
C ILE A 138 -1.94 17.64 -25.82
N SER A 139 -1.90 18.98 -25.78
CA SER A 139 -0.98 19.80 -26.59
C SER A 139 0.48 19.67 -26.16
N SER A 140 0.76 19.24 -24.93
CA SER A 140 2.14 18.99 -24.47
C SER A 140 2.60 17.54 -24.66
N GLY A 141 1.75 16.65 -25.19
CA GLY A 141 2.07 15.22 -25.29
C GLY A 141 2.14 14.50 -23.93
N ASN A 142 1.77 15.19 -22.84
CA ASN A 142 1.78 14.67 -21.47
C ASN A 142 0.62 13.68 -21.17
N TYR A 143 -0.01 13.11 -22.21
CA TYR A 143 -0.85 11.91 -22.07
C TYR A 143 -0.08 10.78 -21.39
N TYR A 144 1.21 10.65 -21.73
CA TYR A 144 2.17 9.78 -21.06
C TYR A 144 2.66 10.36 -19.73
N SER A 145 1.79 11.04 -18.98
CA SER A 145 2.07 11.27 -17.56
C SER A 145 2.18 9.91 -16.90
N ALA A 146 3.30 9.63 -16.25
CA ALA A 146 3.69 8.26 -15.94
C ALA A 146 2.59 7.44 -15.24
N LYS A 147 1.82 8.02 -14.31
CA LYS A 147 0.87 7.29 -13.47
C LYS A 147 -0.39 8.09 -13.15
N TRP A 148 -1.54 7.44 -13.28
CA TRP A 148 -2.87 7.97 -12.96
C TRP A 148 -3.48 7.22 -11.77
N VAL A 149 -3.80 7.92 -10.70
CA VAL A 149 -4.46 7.35 -9.52
C VAL A 149 -5.93 7.08 -9.86
N LYS A 150 -6.37 5.82 -9.77
CA LYS A 150 -7.79 5.45 -9.91
C LYS A 150 -8.50 5.67 -8.58
N MET A 151 -9.37 6.68 -8.52
CA MET A 151 -9.93 7.15 -7.25
C MET A 151 -10.83 6.12 -6.58
N ASP A 152 -11.63 5.38 -7.34
CA ASP A 152 -12.52 4.37 -6.77
C ASP A 152 -11.74 3.15 -6.26
N THR A 153 -10.71 2.71 -6.98
CA THR A 153 -9.79 1.66 -6.53
C THR A 153 -9.06 2.06 -5.25
N LEU A 154 -8.59 3.31 -5.16
CA LEU A 154 -7.95 3.87 -3.98
C LEU A 154 -8.90 3.92 -2.77
N LYS A 155 -10.13 4.40 -2.97
CA LYS A 155 -11.17 4.43 -1.91
C LYS A 155 -11.49 3.04 -1.40
N GLU A 156 -11.67 2.09 -2.32
CA GLU A 156 -11.91 0.70 -1.98
C GLU A 156 -10.76 0.09 -1.17
N ALA A 157 -9.51 0.34 -1.58
CA ALA A 157 -8.33 -0.11 -0.86
C ALA A 157 -8.27 0.49 0.56
N ALA A 158 -8.55 1.79 0.69
CA ALA A 158 -8.61 2.48 1.97
C ALA A 158 -9.70 1.90 2.88
N ILE A 159 -10.88 1.59 2.36
CA ILE A 159 -11.97 0.95 3.12
C ILE A 159 -11.52 -0.41 3.65
N ARG A 160 -10.91 -1.25 2.80
CA ARG A 160 -10.44 -2.59 3.21
C ARG A 160 -9.37 -2.51 4.30
N VAL A 161 -8.41 -1.59 4.17
CA VAL A 161 -7.38 -1.35 5.18
C VAL A 161 -7.98 -0.88 6.50
N LEU A 162 -8.91 0.08 6.46
CA LEU A 162 -9.58 0.56 7.67
C LEU A 162 -10.40 -0.53 8.36
N GLN A 163 -11.15 -1.33 7.60
CA GLN A 163 -11.94 -2.45 8.13
C GLN A 163 -11.05 -3.54 8.73
N TYR A 164 -9.93 -3.86 8.07
CA TYR A 164 -8.97 -4.83 8.59
C TYR A 164 -8.35 -4.32 9.89
N GLN A 165 -7.89 -3.07 9.93
CA GLN A 165 -7.36 -2.44 11.13
C GLN A 165 -8.38 -2.44 12.27
N GLU A 166 -9.65 -2.15 11.97
CA GLU A 166 -10.72 -2.14 12.96
C GLU A 166 -11.01 -3.51 13.57
N LYS A 167 -10.80 -4.59 12.81
CA LYS A 167 -11.00 -5.97 13.26
C LYS A 167 -9.82 -6.53 14.05
N HIS A 168 -8.59 -6.12 13.73
CA HIS A 168 -7.36 -6.69 14.29
C HIS A 168 -6.71 -5.80 15.36
N GLY A 169 -7.05 -4.51 15.43
CA GLY A 169 -6.56 -3.60 16.46
C GLY A 169 -7.25 -3.83 17.79
N ILE A 170 -6.65 -4.65 18.66
CA ILE A 170 -7.16 -4.95 20.00
C ILE A 170 -6.72 -3.85 20.98
N ASN A 171 -5.45 -3.46 20.94
CA ASN A 171 -4.85 -2.46 21.83
C ASN A 171 -4.55 -1.18 21.05
N GLY A 172 -5.46 -0.22 21.09
CA GLY A 172 -5.37 1.01 20.27
C GLY A 172 -4.11 1.86 20.48
N ILE A 173 -3.41 1.72 21.62
CA ILE A 173 -2.15 2.44 21.89
C ILE A 173 -0.99 1.87 21.10
N THR A 174 -0.92 0.54 20.96
CA THR A 174 0.17 -0.11 20.24
C THR A 174 -0.23 -0.38 18.79
N ASP A 175 -1.42 -0.91 18.57
CA ASP A 175 -1.78 -1.56 17.30
C ASP A 175 -2.17 -0.55 16.21
N ASN A 176 -2.29 0.73 16.56
CA ASN A 176 -2.53 1.81 15.60
C ASN A 176 -1.25 2.46 15.07
N LEU A 177 -0.07 1.99 15.50
CA LEU A 177 1.22 2.60 15.17
C LEU A 177 2.03 1.71 14.23
N TYR A 178 2.46 2.28 13.11
CA TYR A 178 3.22 1.59 12.07
C TYR A 178 4.39 2.44 11.59
N THR A 179 5.51 1.80 11.27
CA THR A 179 6.48 2.33 10.30
C THR A 179 6.00 2.07 8.88
N LEU A 180 6.57 2.75 7.88
CA LEU A 180 6.26 2.47 6.47
C LEU A 180 6.44 0.98 6.12
N SER A 181 7.53 0.37 6.58
CA SER A 181 7.82 -1.05 6.34
C SER A 181 6.78 -1.97 6.99
N SER A 182 6.42 -1.72 8.25
CA SER A 182 5.41 -2.53 8.95
C SER A 182 4.00 -2.33 8.37
N PHE A 183 3.68 -1.11 7.94
CA PHE A 183 2.41 -0.82 7.26
C PHE A 183 2.32 -1.61 5.94
N LYS A 184 3.39 -1.60 5.13
CA LYS A 184 3.44 -2.40 3.91
C LYS A 184 3.28 -3.89 4.22
N ALA A 185 4.02 -4.41 5.18
CA ALA A 185 3.97 -5.82 5.54
C ALA A 185 2.56 -6.27 5.97
N GLU A 186 1.84 -5.42 6.71
CA GLU A 186 0.49 -5.71 7.20
C GLU A 186 -0.59 -5.54 6.12
N PHE A 187 -0.51 -4.47 5.32
CA PHE A 187 -1.65 -4.04 4.50
C PHE A 187 -1.50 -4.28 2.98
N ALA A 188 -0.29 -4.57 2.47
CA ALA A 188 -0.08 -4.65 1.02
C ALA A 188 -0.90 -5.77 0.35
N THR A 189 -1.15 -6.88 1.04
CA THR A 189 -1.95 -8.02 0.53
C THR A 189 -3.43 -7.95 0.89
N VAL A 190 -3.79 -7.05 1.82
CA VAL A 190 -5.16 -6.90 2.34
C VAL A 190 -5.92 -5.81 1.59
N ALA A 191 -5.22 -4.77 1.16
CA ALA A 191 -5.81 -3.60 0.52
C ALA A 191 -6.57 -3.95 -0.77
N MET A 192 -6.12 -4.96 -1.52
CA MET A 192 -6.77 -5.43 -2.74
C MET A 192 -6.82 -6.96 -2.79
N PRO A 193 -7.91 -7.57 -3.30
CA PRO A 193 -8.03 -9.01 -3.39
C PRO A 193 -7.07 -9.59 -4.44
N ASN A 194 -6.37 -10.67 -4.09
CA ASN A 194 -5.50 -11.45 -4.99
C ASN A 194 -4.29 -10.69 -5.58
N VAL A 195 -3.96 -9.50 -5.08
CA VAL A 195 -2.80 -8.72 -5.54
C VAL A 195 -2.10 -8.08 -4.34
N THR A 196 -0.79 -7.95 -4.43
CA THR A 196 0.03 -7.24 -3.44
C THR A 196 0.35 -5.85 -3.96
N LEU A 197 0.06 -4.81 -3.16
CA LEU A 197 0.37 -3.43 -3.53
C LEU A 197 1.89 -3.19 -3.63
N SER A 198 2.28 -2.40 -4.63
CA SER A 198 3.64 -1.89 -4.80
C SER A 198 4.00 -0.85 -3.72
N ASP A 199 5.28 -0.48 -3.62
CA ASP A 199 5.72 0.63 -2.77
C ASP A 199 5.05 1.96 -3.16
N PHE A 200 4.82 2.18 -4.44
CA PHE A 200 4.19 3.38 -4.95
C PHE A 200 2.70 3.43 -4.57
N ASP A 201 1.99 2.33 -4.72
CA ASP A 201 0.58 2.23 -4.32
C ASP A 201 0.40 2.40 -2.81
N ILE A 202 1.29 1.82 -2.00
CA ILE A 202 1.29 2.03 -0.54
C ILE A 202 1.46 3.51 -0.19
N LYS A 203 2.38 4.21 -0.87
CA LYS A 203 2.57 5.65 -0.71
C LYS A 203 1.30 6.43 -1.04
N ILE A 204 0.67 6.16 -2.18
CA ILE A 204 -0.59 6.82 -2.60
C ILE A 204 -1.72 6.55 -1.60
N LEU A 205 -1.82 5.31 -1.13
CA LEU A 205 -2.81 4.91 -0.13
C LEU A 205 -2.64 5.66 1.21
N ILE A 206 -1.41 5.81 1.70
CA ILE A 206 -1.14 6.54 2.95
C ILE A 206 -1.48 8.02 2.79
N ILE A 207 -1.09 8.66 1.69
CA ILE A 207 -1.43 10.07 1.40
C ILE A 207 -2.96 10.24 1.39
N TYR A 208 -3.69 9.31 0.78
CA TYR A 208 -5.15 9.34 0.80
C TYR A 208 -5.71 9.27 2.21
N LEU A 209 -5.27 8.29 3.01
CA LEU A 209 -5.73 8.11 4.38
C LEU A 209 -5.42 9.33 5.27
N GLU A 210 -4.28 9.99 5.05
CA GLU A 210 -3.91 11.23 5.75
C GLU A 210 -4.83 12.38 5.34
N SER A 211 -5.05 12.58 4.04
CA SER A 211 -5.94 13.63 3.51
C SER A 211 -7.37 13.52 4.03
N GLU A 212 -7.84 12.30 4.26
CA GLU A 212 -9.15 11.97 4.84
C GLU A 212 -9.15 11.96 6.38
N ARG A 213 -8.05 12.39 7.01
CA ARG A 213 -7.84 12.45 8.47
C ARG A 213 -8.09 11.11 9.18
N LYS A 214 -7.81 10.01 8.50
CA LYS A 214 -7.90 8.63 9.02
C LYS A 214 -6.62 8.20 9.69
N VAL A 215 -5.48 8.73 9.23
CA VAL A 215 -4.16 8.54 9.84
C VAL A 215 -3.47 9.88 10.04
N LEU A 216 -2.46 9.89 10.90
CA LEU A 216 -1.41 10.91 10.95
C LEU A 216 -0.10 10.29 10.51
N ILE A 217 0.76 11.10 9.90
CA ILE A 217 2.13 10.69 9.59
C ILE A 217 3.15 11.66 10.20
N THR A 218 4.35 11.17 10.50
CA THR A 218 5.52 12.03 10.73
C THR A 218 6.34 12.17 9.45
N GLY A 219 6.70 13.41 9.11
CA GLY A 219 7.49 13.71 7.91
C GLY A 219 6.62 13.95 6.68
N SER A 220 7.24 13.89 5.51
CA SER A 220 6.60 14.14 4.22
C SER A 220 6.90 12.98 3.29
N LEU A 221 5.87 12.37 2.72
CA LEU A 221 6.04 11.32 1.72
C LEU A 221 6.56 11.89 0.38
N HIS A 222 6.67 13.21 0.24
CA HIS A 222 7.18 13.87 -0.96
C HIS A 222 8.69 13.74 -1.16
N GLU A 223 9.45 13.61 -0.07
CA GLU A 223 10.90 13.71 -0.10
C GLU A 223 11.52 12.31 -0.13
N ASP A 224 12.39 12.04 -1.12
CA ASP A 224 13.12 10.77 -1.25
C ASP A 224 14.16 10.55 -0.13
N HIS A 225 14.22 11.44 0.87
CA HIS A 225 15.13 11.36 1.98
C HIS A 225 14.50 10.67 3.19
N ASN A 226 14.88 9.41 3.36
CA ASN A 226 14.84 8.64 4.62
C ASN A 226 13.47 8.54 5.32
N ASN A 227 12.50 7.92 4.65
CA ASN A 227 11.23 7.45 5.22
C ASN A 227 11.37 6.41 6.37
N LYS A 228 12.60 6.13 6.85
CA LYS A 228 12.86 5.17 7.92
C LYS A 228 12.25 5.59 9.26
N ASP A 229 12.17 6.88 9.52
CA ASP A 229 11.63 7.41 10.79
C ASP A 229 10.15 7.82 10.67
N MET A 230 9.49 7.45 9.56
CA MET A 230 8.09 7.76 9.34
C MET A 230 7.20 6.88 10.23
N ILE A 231 6.38 7.52 11.04
CA ILE A 231 5.36 6.90 11.88
C ILE A 231 4.01 7.20 11.26
N ILE A 232 3.21 6.16 11.06
CA ILE A 232 1.82 6.20 10.61
C ILE A 232 0.96 5.81 11.81
N LYS A 233 0.08 6.71 12.25
CA LYS A 233 -0.83 6.50 13.38
C LYS A 233 -2.27 6.51 12.93
N PHE A 234 -2.97 5.38 13.05
CA PHE A 234 -4.41 5.32 12.82
C PHE A 234 -5.21 6.07 13.87
N LYS A 235 -6.30 6.68 13.45
CA LYS A 235 -7.27 7.30 14.35
C LYS A 235 -8.00 6.23 15.16
N ALA A 236 -7.86 6.28 16.48
CA ALA A 236 -8.60 5.40 17.38
C ALA A 236 -10.12 5.65 17.31
N LYS A 237 -10.92 4.57 17.44
CA LYS A 237 -12.39 4.61 17.41
C LYS A 237 -13.00 5.51 18.50
N ASN A 238 -12.41 5.46 19.70
CA ASN A 238 -12.91 6.14 20.90
C ASN A 238 -12.06 7.37 21.26
N LEU A 239 -11.58 8.12 20.26
CA LEU A 239 -10.95 9.40 20.54
C LEU A 239 -12.01 10.34 21.15
N ASN A 240 -11.92 10.51 22.46
CA ASN A 240 -12.71 11.49 23.19
C ASN A 240 -12.58 12.85 22.50
N ALA A 241 -13.68 13.62 22.43
CA ALA A 241 -13.68 14.92 21.75
C ALA A 241 -12.60 15.90 22.26
N ASN A 242 -12.10 15.69 23.49
CA ASN A 242 -11.03 16.49 24.11
C ASN A 242 -9.61 15.94 23.89
N THR A 243 -9.44 14.72 23.37
CA THR A 243 -8.11 14.15 23.13
C THR A 243 -7.62 14.57 21.75
N LYS A 244 -6.51 15.29 21.72
CA LYS A 244 -5.90 15.74 20.46
C LYS A 244 -5.37 14.53 19.69
N PHE A 245 -5.80 14.38 18.44
CA PHE A 245 -5.22 13.38 17.54
C PHE A 245 -3.83 13.88 17.12
N GLU A 246 -2.80 13.40 17.81
CA GLU A 246 -1.40 13.72 17.54
C GLU A 246 -0.48 12.51 17.76
N ILE A 247 0.73 12.61 17.21
CA ILE A 247 1.81 11.64 17.43
C ILE A 247 2.69 12.16 18.58
N THR A 248 2.75 11.39 19.65
CA THR A 248 3.37 11.74 20.93
C THR A 248 4.76 11.11 21.08
N SER A 249 5.48 11.49 22.14
CA SER A 249 6.75 10.84 22.51
C SER A 249 6.57 9.36 22.90
N ILE A 250 5.42 9.01 23.49
CA ILE A 250 5.08 7.62 23.84
C ILE A 250 4.95 6.80 22.56
N ASP A 251 4.26 7.32 21.53
CA ASP A 251 4.10 6.63 20.24
C ASP A 251 5.46 6.32 19.60
N ARG A 252 6.39 7.30 19.61
CA ARG A 252 7.77 7.13 19.13
C ARG A 252 8.52 6.06 19.92
N GLY A 253 8.36 6.06 21.24
CA GLY A 253 8.93 5.04 22.12
C GLY A 253 8.43 3.63 21.80
N ILE A 254 7.13 3.47 21.52
CA ILE A 254 6.53 2.18 21.16
C ILE A 254 7.11 1.66 19.83
N ILE A 255 7.22 2.52 18.81
CA ILE A 255 7.84 2.15 17.53
C ILE A 255 9.29 1.70 17.75
N TYR A 256 10.08 2.47 18.50
CA TYR A 256 11.47 2.12 18.81
C TYR A 256 11.60 0.77 19.54
N ILE A 257 10.72 0.52 20.53
CA ILE A 257 10.67 -0.74 21.27
C ILE A 257 10.38 -1.91 20.31
N ARG A 258 9.41 -1.78 19.40
CA ARG A 258 9.09 -2.81 18.41
C ARG A 258 10.23 -3.10 17.44
N GLU A 259 10.83 -2.06 16.86
CA GLU A 259 12.00 -2.25 16.00
C GLU A 259 13.17 -2.91 16.74
N THR A 260 13.30 -2.62 18.03
CA THR A 260 14.31 -3.27 18.87
C THR A 260 14.00 -4.75 19.08
N CYS A 261 12.73 -5.11 19.31
CA CYS A 261 12.29 -6.50 19.32
C CYS A 261 12.62 -7.22 18.01
N ASP A 262 12.27 -6.63 16.86
CA ASP A 262 12.53 -7.23 15.53
C ASP A 262 14.03 -7.46 15.31
N LYS A 263 14.87 -6.47 15.65
CA LYS A 263 16.33 -6.59 15.57
C LYS A 263 16.87 -7.69 16.50
N LEU A 264 16.31 -7.83 17.70
CA LEU A 264 16.72 -8.87 18.64
C LEU A 264 16.31 -10.26 18.15
N HIS A 265 15.10 -10.42 17.59
CA HIS A 265 14.66 -11.67 16.96
C HIS A 265 15.59 -12.09 15.82
N GLN A 266 15.94 -11.15 14.93
CA GLN A 266 16.86 -11.43 13.83
C GLN A 266 18.24 -11.85 14.36
N GLN A 267 18.80 -11.14 15.34
CA GLN A 267 20.09 -11.49 15.94
C GLN A 267 20.07 -12.87 16.62
N ILE A 268 18.98 -13.21 17.30
CA ILE A 268 18.79 -14.53 17.93
C ILE A 268 18.82 -15.61 16.84
N HIS A 269 18.03 -15.45 15.79
CA HIS A 269 17.98 -16.38 14.66
C HIS A 269 19.37 -16.61 14.04
N ASP A 270 20.09 -15.53 13.73
CA ASP A 270 21.42 -15.61 13.10
C ASP A 270 22.45 -16.32 14.01
N ILE A 271 22.40 -16.09 15.33
CA ILE A 271 23.28 -16.75 16.29
C ILE A 271 22.93 -18.24 16.38
N GLU A 272 21.65 -18.61 16.40
CA GLU A 272 21.21 -20.01 16.43
C GLU A 272 21.65 -20.77 15.17
N GLU A 273 21.49 -20.17 13.99
CA GLU A 273 21.98 -20.73 12.74
C GLU A 273 23.49 -20.97 12.80
N ARG A 274 24.25 -19.98 13.29
CA ARG A 274 25.70 -20.12 13.44
C ARG A 274 26.10 -21.20 14.44
N ILE A 275 25.35 -21.37 15.53
CA ILE A 275 25.56 -22.47 16.49
C ILE A 275 25.32 -23.83 15.84
N LYS A 276 24.29 -23.96 14.97
CA LYS A 276 24.03 -25.19 14.21
C LYS A 276 25.21 -25.51 13.28
N GLU A 277 25.70 -24.53 12.53
CA GLU A 277 26.87 -24.69 11.64
C GLU A 277 28.15 -25.10 12.40
N ILE A 278 28.42 -24.50 13.56
CA ILE A 278 29.60 -24.87 14.35
C ILE A 278 29.43 -26.27 14.92
N SER A 279 28.21 -26.66 15.31
CA SER A 279 27.91 -28.00 15.80
C SER A 279 28.18 -29.09 14.75
N THR A 280 27.83 -28.85 13.49
CA THR A 280 28.15 -29.78 12.39
C THR A 280 29.66 -29.85 12.13
N LYS A 281 30.37 -28.73 12.18
CA LYS A 281 31.85 -28.70 12.09
C LYS A 281 32.51 -29.49 13.22
N ILE A 282 32.05 -29.34 14.46
CA ILE A 282 32.54 -30.11 15.60
C ILE A 282 32.36 -31.60 15.34
N HIS A 283 31.17 -32.04 14.91
CA HIS A 283 30.91 -33.43 14.58
C HIS A 283 31.89 -33.98 13.52
N ASN A 284 32.10 -33.22 12.43
CA ASN A 284 33.04 -33.59 11.37
C ASN A 284 34.49 -33.67 11.86
N TYR A 285 34.93 -32.74 12.70
CA TYR A 285 36.29 -32.77 13.27
C TYR A 285 36.50 -33.95 14.22
N ILE A 286 35.48 -34.33 14.99
CA ILE A 286 35.52 -35.52 15.86
C ILE A 286 35.65 -36.79 15.01
N LEU A 287 34.84 -36.93 13.94
CA LEU A 287 34.93 -38.06 13.01
C LEU A 287 36.32 -38.19 12.37
N ARG A 288 36.94 -37.04 12.03
CA ARG A 288 38.29 -36.97 11.46
C ARG A 288 39.41 -37.08 12.50
N LYS A 289 39.09 -37.30 13.78
CA LYS A 289 40.04 -37.34 14.93
C LYS A 289 40.88 -36.06 15.09
N GLN A 290 40.39 -34.92 14.60
CA GLN A 290 41.05 -33.61 14.66
C GLN A 290 40.69 -32.88 15.97
N ASN A 291 41.14 -33.43 17.10
CA ASN A 291 40.73 -33.01 18.44
C ASN A 291 41.02 -31.53 18.77
N VAL A 292 42.12 -30.97 18.27
CA VAL A 292 42.48 -29.57 18.51
C VAL A 292 41.45 -28.63 17.85
N MET A 293 41.08 -28.92 16.60
CA MET A 293 40.09 -28.14 15.85
C MET A 293 38.69 -28.30 16.45
N ALA A 294 38.31 -29.51 16.86
CA ALA A 294 37.05 -29.75 17.56
C ALA A 294 36.95 -28.94 18.88
N LYS A 295 38.02 -28.92 19.69
CA LYS A 295 38.08 -28.11 20.93
C LYS A 295 37.99 -26.62 20.66
N HIS A 296 38.64 -26.13 19.60
CA HIS A 296 38.54 -24.72 19.21
C HIS A 296 37.10 -24.34 18.81
N CYS A 297 36.45 -25.14 17.96
CA CYS A 297 35.05 -24.91 17.59
C CYS A 297 34.10 -25.02 18.78
N LEU A 298 34.35 -25.92 19.74
CA LEU A 298 33.57 -26.03 20.96
C LEU A 298 33.62 -24.74 21.79
N ARG A 299 34.80 -24.13 21.93
CA ARG A 299 34.93 -22.82 22.63
C ARG A 299 34.16 -21.72 21.92
N GLN A 300 34.19 -21.69 20.59
CA GLN A 300 33.42 -20.72 19.80
C GLN A 300 31.91 -20.92 20.00
N LYS A 301 31.44 -22.16 19.98
CA LYS A 301 30.04 -22.50 20.27
C LYS A 301 29.62 -22.01 21.65
N MET A 302 30.39 -22.32 22.70
CA MET A 302 30.09 -21.85 24.07
C MET A 302 30.03 -20.33 24.17
N HIS A 303 30.90 -19.61 23.45
CA HIS A 303 30.85 -18.15 23.41
C HIS A 303 29.54 -17.65 22.78
N LEU A 304 29.13 -18.22 21.63
CA LEU A 304 27.88 -17.86 20.97
C LEU A 304 26.65 -18.18 21.83
N GLU A 305 26.63 -19.32 22.53
CA GLU A 305 25.55 -19.67 23.46
C GLU A 305 25.40 -18.63 24.59
N LYS A 306 26.52 -18.10 25.09
CA LYS A 306 26.50 -17.01 26.08
C LYS A 306 25.96 -15.71 25.49
N VAL A 307 26.28 -15.39 24.23
CA VAL A 307 25.73 -14.21 23.54
C VAL A 307 24.24 -14.39 23.28
N LEU A 308 23.81 -15.58 22.84
CA LEU A 308 22.42 -15.94 22.62
C LEU A 308 21.59 -15.73 23.89
N SER A 309 22.04 -16.28 25.03
CA SER A 309 21.37 -16.11 26.32
C SER A 309 21.19 -14.63 26.70
N LYS A 310 22.19 -13.78 26.44
CA LYS A 310 22.07 -12.33 26.68
C LYS A 310 21.06 -11.66 25.76
N ARG A 311 20.98 -12.07 24.48
CA ARG A 311 20.04 -11.53 23.51
C ARG A 311 18.60 -11.92 23.82
N VAL A 312 18.37 -13.19 24.18
CA VAL A 312 17.07 -13.67 24.66
C VAL A 312 16.62 -12.88 25.90
N GLY A 313 17.49 -12.70 26.90
CA GLY A 313 17.14 -11.92 28.09
C GLY A 313 16.85 -10.43 27.80
N SER A 314 17.51 -9.85 26.79
CA SER A 314 17.22 -8.49 26.33
C SER A 314 15.86 -8.42 25.65
N LEU A 315 15.52 -9.40 24.80
CA LEU A 315 14.22 -9.50 24.13
C LEU A 315 13.08 -9.58 25.16
N GLU A 316 13.19 -10.50 26.13
CA GLU A 316 12.22 -10.65 27.22
C GLU A 316 12.01 -9.35 28.00
N THR A 317 13.07 -8.55 28.16
CA THR A 317 12.99 -7.26 28.85
C THR A 317 12.20 -6.25 28.03
N VAL A 318 12.47 -6.15 26.73
CA VAL A 318 11.80 -5.21 25.83
C VAL A 318 10.32 -5.57 25.64
N GLU A 319 10.00 -6.86 25.44
CA GLU A 319 8.62 -7.36 25.34
C GLU A 319 7.83 -7.07 26.63
N ARG A 320 8.46 -7.25 27.80
CA ARG A 320 7.83 -6.92 29.08
C ARG A 320 7.52 -5.44 29.23
N ILE A 321 8.35 -4.55 28.68
CA ILE A 321 8.05 -3.11 28.66
C ILE A 321 6.82 -2.85 27.79
N LEU A 322 6.71 -3.48 26.61
CA LEU A 322 5.56 -3.34 25.73
C LEU A 322 4.26 -3.82 26.41
N LEU A 323 4.30 -4.97 27.09
CA LEU A 323 3.17 -5.47 27.88
C LEU A 323 2.76 -4.53 29.01
N LYS A 324 3.74 -3.91 29.70
CA LYS A 324 3.44 -2.91 30.74
C LYS A 324 2.79 -1.65 30.18
N ILE A 325 3.20 -1.20 29.00
CA ILE A 325 2.57 -0.07 28.31
C ILE A 325 1.11 -0.41 27.96
N GLN A 326 0.86 -1.60 27.41
CA GLN A 326 -0.48 -2.07 27.08
C GLN A 326 -1.37 -2.22 28.33
N GLY A 327 -0.83 -2.76 29.43
CA GLY A 327 -1.53 -2.86 30.71
C GLY A 327 -1.91 -1.49 31.26
N ALA A 328 -0.95 -0.55 31.31
CA ALA A 328 -1.20 0.81 31.79
C ALA A 328 -2.25 1.56 30.94
N ALA A 329 -2.25 1.32 29.62
CA ALA A 329 -3.25 1.85 28.71
C ALA A 329 -4.66 1.31 29.03
N SER A 330 -4.77 -0.01 29.19
CA SER A 330 -6.03 -0.68 29.48
C SER A 330 -6.60 -0.25 30.84
N ASP A 331 -5.76 -0.14 31.87
CA ASP A 331 -6.16 0.32 33.20
C ASP A 331 -6.70 1.76 33.16
N ALA A 332 -6.07 2.64 32.36
CA ALA A 332 -6.53 4.01 32.16
C ALA A 332 -7.89 4.06 31.43
N GLU A 333 -8.09 3.24 30.39
CA GLU A 333 -9.37 3.14 29.67
C GLU A 333 -10.50 2.62 30.58
N VAL A 334 -10.23 1.60 31.41
CA VAL A 334 -11.20 1.05 32.36
C VAL A 334 -11.59 2.09 33.41
N MET A 335 -10.64 2.86 33.95
CA MET A 335 -10.96 3.96 34.88
C MET A 335 -11.87 4.99 34.23
N ILE A 336 -11.55 5.47 33.02
CA ILE A 336 -12.33 6.51 32.33
C ILE A 336 -13.76 6.03 32.05
N ASN A 337 -13.93 4.76 31.64
CA ASN A 337 -15.24 4.17 31.40
C ASN A 337 -16.06 4.06 32.69
N ASN A 338 -15.43 3.67 33.81
CA ASN A 338 -16.09 3.59 35.11
C ASN A 338 -16.52 4.98 35.63
N PHE A 339 -15.69 6.02 35.47
CA PHE A 339 -16.07 7.39 35.84
C PHE A 339 -17.23 7.92 34.98
N SER A 340 -17.24 7.63 33.67
CA SER A 340 -18.35 8.00 32.78
C SER A 340 -19.66 7.31 33.18
N PHE A 341 -19.59 6.03 33.57
CA PHE A 341 -20.75 5.28 34.08
C PHE A 341 -21.29 5.84 35.41
N PHE A 342 -20.41 6.30 36.30
CA PHE A 342 -20.79 6.93 37.57
C PHE A 342 -21.45 8.31 37.40
N ILE A 343 -21.05 9.09 36.38
CA ILE A 343 -21.67 10.37 36.08
C ILE A 343 -23.06 10.18 35.46
N ILE A 344 -23.27 9.15 34.64
CA ILE A 344 -24.58 8.84 34.03
C ILE A 344 -25.58 8.32 35.08
N LYS A 345 -25.14 7.56 36.09
CA LYS A 345 -26.02 7.08 37.19
C LYS A 345 -26.37 8.16 38.24
N LYS A 346 -25.77 9.35 38.17
CA LYS A 346 -26.03 10.48 39.09
C LYS A 346 -26.94 11.57 38.50
N LYS A 347 -27.44 11.39 37.28
CA LYS A 347 -28.58 12.12 36.74
C LYS A 347 -29.80 11.21 36.76
#